data_AF-A0A8X6Y7L9-F1
#
_entry.id   AF-A0A8X6Y7L9-F1
#
_cell.length_a   1.000
_cell.length_b   1.000
_cell.length_c   1.000
_cell.angle_alpha   90.00
_cell.angle_beta   90.00
_cell.angle_gamma   90.00
#
_symmetry.space_group_name_H-M   'P 1'
#
loop_
_entity.id
_entity.type
_entity.pdbx_description
1 polymer ?
#
loop_
_entity_poly.entity_id
_entity_poly.type
_entity_poly.pdbx_seq_one_letter_code
_entity_poly.pdbx_strand_id
1 'polypeptide(L)'
;MCVLKGGIPTCECPTCTEEFEPVCGTDGISYTNKCKLRREACEQKTEIAVAYSGLCTGCENKRCEYYAVCESDGRGNGKCVCPKACIKVESLVCGTDEVTYLNECEMRVEACRKAQYVMVVSKGPCDLCQHVHCKYGARCEEGKCVCPTECPKVSETVCANDGVTYRNECEMRHAACLHDQELNMLFYGECDEAGESQ
;
A
#
# COMPACT_ATOMS: atom_id res chain seq x y z
N MET A 1 5.33 -25.43 -45.86
CA MET A 1 4.37 -26.22 -46.66
C MET A 1 5.09 -27.43 -47.21
N CYS A 2 4.50 -28.63 -47.17
CA CYS A 2 5.11 -29.82 -47.76
C CYS A 2 4.84 -29.83 -49.27
N VAL A 3 5.89 -29.85 -50.08
CA VAL A 3 5.81 -29.87 -51.54
C VAL A 3 6.69 -31.00 -52.08
N LEU A 4 6.26 -31.64 -53.17
CA LEU A 4 7.03 -32.69 -53.83
C LEU A 4 7.98 -32.07 -54.86
N LYS A 5 9.29 -32.10 -54.61
CA LYS A 5 10.33 -31.72 -55.57
C LYS A 5 11.07 -32.97 -56.03
N GLY A 6 10.91 -33.34 -57.31
CA GLY A 6 11.55 -34.53 -57.88
C GLY A 6 11.13 -35.85 -57.20
N GLY A 7 9.90 -35.92 -56.68
CA GLY A 7 9.40 -37.09 -55.94
C GLY A 7 9.78 -37.12 -54.45
N ILE A 8 10.53 -36.13 -53.95
CA ILE A 8 10.94 -36.04 -52.55
C ILE A 8 10.05 -35.01 -51.84
N PRO A 9 9.40 -35.37 -50.71
CA PRO A 9 8.65 -34.43 -49.90
C PRO A 9 9.62 -33.46 -49.21
N THR A 10 9.50 -32.19 -49.55
CA THR A 10 10.35 -31.09 -49.05
C THR A 10 9.50 -30.04 -48.36
N CYS A 11 9.96 -29.55 -47.21
CA CYS A 11 9.32 -28.42 -46.54
C CYS A 11 9.82 -27.12 -47.16
N GLU A 12 8.91 -26.40 -47.83
CA GLU A 12 9.18 -25.06 -48.34
C GLU A 12 8.49 -23.98 -47.52
N CYS A 13 9.24 -22.93 -47.23
CA CYS A 13 8.76 -21.77 -46.49
C CYS A 13 8.31 -20.66 -47.45
N PRO A 14 7.31 -19.86 -47.07
CA PRO A 14 6.74 -18.85 -47.95
C PRO A 14 7.74 -17.76 -48.32
N THR A 15 7.67 -17.28 -49.56
CA THR A 15 8.30 -16.03 -49.98
C THR A 15 7.39 -14.87 -49.58
N CYS A 16 7.98 -13.78 -49.09
CA CYS A 16 7.23 -12.69 -48.47
C CYS A 16 7.64 -11.34 -49.03
N THR A 17 6.67 -10.43 -49.16
CA THR A 17 6.87 -9.02 -49.48
C THR A 17 7.35 -8.23 -48.25
N GLU A 18 7.82 -7.00 -48.47
CA GLU A 18 8.34 -6.08 -47.44
C GLU A 18 7.27 -5.10 -46.91
N GLU A 19 5.99 -5.43 -47.06
CA GLU A 19 4.88 -4.65 -46.51
C GLU A 19 4.98 -4.61 -44.97
N PHE A 20 4.75 -3.41 -44.40
CA PHE A 20 4.77 -3.19 -42.96
C PHE A 20 3.34 -3.26 -42.39
N GLU A 21 2.94 -4.47 -42.00
CA GLU A 21 1.66 -4.78 -41.35
C GLU A 21 1.94 -5.63 -40.10
N PRO A 22 2.47 -5.02 -39.02
CA PRO A 22 3.11 -5.75 -37.95
C PRO A 22 2.13 -6.67 -37.20
N VAL A 23 2.66 -7.80 -36.74
CA VAL A 23 1.93 -8.74 -35.87
C VAL A 23 2.82 -9.17 -34.71
N CYS A 24 2.21 -9.34 -33.54
CA CYS A 24 2.87 -9.94 -32.39
C CYS A 24 2.67 -11.45 -32.45
N GLY A 25 3.76 -12.22 -32.41
CA GLY A 25 3.72 -13.66 -32.34
C GLY A 25 3.39 -14.16 -30.93
N THR A 26 2.90 -15.39 -30.83
CA THR A 26 2.68 -16.08 -29.54
C THR A 26 3.96 -16.34 -28.76
N ASP A 27 5.10 -16.21 -29.42
CA ASP A 27 6.46 -16.23 -28.87
C ASP A 27 6.90 -14.88 -28.27
N GLY A 28 6.05 -13.84 -28.35
CA GLY A 28 6.35 -12.50 -27.87
C GLY A 28 7.28 -11.70 -28.78
N ILE A 29 7.51 -12.17 -30.01
CA ILE A 29 8.35 -11.49 -31.00
C ILE A 29 7.48 -10.71 -32.00
N SER A 30 7.90 -9.50 -32.35
CA SER A 30 7.23 -8.69 -33.37
C SER A 30 7.72 -9.08 -34.76
N TYR A 31 6.79 -9.33 -35.67
CA TYR A 31 7.08 -9.65 -37.07
C TYR A 31 6.56 -8.53 -37.98
N THR A 32 7.36 -8.14 -38.98
CA THR A 32 7.04 -7.08 -39.95
C THR A 32 5.69 -7.28 -40.63
N ASN A 33 5.34 -8.54 -40.90
CA ASN A 33 4.02 -8.96 -41.35
C ASN A 33 3.76 -10.44 -41.06
N LYS A 34 2.50 -10.85 -41.25
CA LYS A 34 2.04 -12.24 -41.03
C LYS A 34 2.76 -13.27 -41.91
N CYS A 35 3.23 -12.88 -43.10
CA CYS A 35 4.00 -13.79 -43.95
C CYS A 35 5.36 -14.09 -43.34
N LYS A 36 6.08 -13.06 -42.89
CA LYS A 36 7.41 -13.21 -42.25
C LYS A 36 7.32 -14.05 -40.97
N LEU A 37 6.26 -13.89 -40.17
CA LEU A 37 5.99 -14.76 -39.02
C LEU A 37 5.87 -16.25 -39.43
N ARG A 38 5.06 -16.54 -40.44
CA ARG A 38 4.88 -17.91 -40.94
C ARG A 38 6.16 -18.49 -41.55
N ARG A 39 6.98 -17.65 -42.17
CA ARG A 39 8.28 -18.04 -42.69
C ARG A 39 9.22 -18.46 -41.57
N GLU A 40 9.32 -17.65 -40.51
CA GLU A 40 10.12 -17.97 -39.32
C GLU A 40 9.67 -19.28 -38.67
N ALA A 41 8.37 -19.44 -38.42
CA ALA A 41 7.78 -20.67 -37.88
C ALA A 41 8.14 -21.89 -38.75
N CYS A 42 8.12 -21.74 -40.07
CA CYS A 42 8.50 -22.79 -41.01
C CYS A 42 10.01 -23.11 -40.98
N GLU A 43 10.87 -22.10 -40.98
CA GLU A 43 12.33 -22.24 -40.99
C GLU A 43 12.83 -22.87 -39.68
N GLN A 44 12.28 -22.43 -38.56
CA GLN A 44 12.61 -22.97 -37.24
C GLN A 44 11.87 -24.26 -36.89
N LYS A 45 10.88 -24.67 -37.70
CA LYS A 45 10.01 -25.84 -37.43
C LYS A 45 9.29 -25.72 -36.08
N THR A 46 8.83 -24.53 -35.75
CA THR A 46 8.10 -24.19 -34.52
C THR A 46 6.68 -23.77 -34.87
N GLU A 47 5.77 -23.82 -33.88
CA GLU A 47 4.44 -23.24 -34.03
C GLU A 47 4.43 -21.82 -33.45
N ILE A 48 4.32 -20.84 -34.33
CA ILE A 48 4.16 -19.43 -33.98
C ILE A 48 2.84 -18.97 -34.59
N ALA A 49 1.90 -18.57 -33.76
CA ALA A 49 0.64 -17.98 -34.20
C ALA A 49 0.68 -16.46 -34.01
N VAL A 50 -0.22 -15.75 -34.68
CA VAL A 50 -0.46 -14.33 -34.38
C VAL A 50 -1.19 -14.26 -33.04
N ALA A 51 -0.59 -13.62 -32.05
CA ALA A 51 -1.25 -13.29 -30.79
C ALA A 51 -2.22 -12.12 -31.00
N TYR A 52 -1.76 -11.04 -31.63
CA TYR A 52 -2.59 -9.88 -32.01
C TYR A 52 -1.92 -9.05 -33.11
N SER A 53 -2.70 -8.16 -33.75
CA SER A 53 -2.22 -7.19 -34.74
C SER A 53 -1.48 -6.03 -34.07
N GLY A 54 -0.31 -5.67 -34.60
CA GLY A 54 0.59 -4.66 -34.02
C GLY A 54 1.94 -5.24 -33.60
N LEU A 55 2.85 -4.39 -33.15
CA LEU A 55 4.10 -4.82 -32.51
C LEU A 55 3.80 -5.38 -31.12
N CYS A 56 4.63 -6.30 -30.66
CA CYS A 56 4.57 -6.73 -29.27
C CYS A 56 4.80 -5.53 -28.34
N THR A 57 4.02 -5.43 -27.27
CA THR A 57 4.21 -4.37 -26.25
C THR A 57 5.13 -4.84 -25.13
N GLY A 58 5.25 -6.15 -24.94
CA GLY A 58 6.04 -6.77 -23.87
C GLY A 58 5.40 -6.65 -22.47
N CYS A 59 4.16 -6.14 -22.40
CA CYS A 59 3.40 -6.02 -21.16
C CYS A 59 2.19 -6.96 -21.08
N GLU A 60 1.77 -7.65 -22.15
CA GLU A 60 0.56 -8.49 -22.13
C GLU A 60 0.54 -9.56 -21.03
N ASN A 61 1.68 -10.17 -20.73
CA ASN A 61 1.80 -11.20 -19.70
C ASN A 61 2.79 -10.83 -18.58
N LYS A 62 3.27 -9.58 -18.57
CA LYS A 62 4.26 -9.14 -17.60
C LYS A 62 3.56 -8.60 -16.37
N ARG A 63 3.62 -9.38 -15.29
CA ARG A 63 3.16 -8.94 -13.97
C ARG A 63 4.29 -8.24 -13.25
N CYS A 64 4.05 -6.99 -12.89
CA CYS A 64 4.98 -6.20 -12.12
C CYS A 64 4.64 -6.30 -10.64
N GLU A 65 5.67 -6.43 -9.80
CA GLU A 65 5.51 -6.55 -8.35
C GLU A 65 5.52 -5.18 -7.67
N TYR A 66 5.08 -5.14 -6.40
CA TYR A 66 5.16 -3.95 -5.54
C TYR A 66 4.49 -2.71 -6.15
N TYR A 67 3.34 -2.89 -6.80
CA TYR A 67 2.60 -1.81 -7.48
C TYR A 67 3.34 -1.12 -8.64
N ALA A 68 4.45 -1.70 -9.12
CA ALA A 68 5.09 -1.23 -10.34
C ALA A 68 4.14 -1.36 -11.53
N VAL A 69 4.26 -0.43 -12.47
CA VAL A 69 3.51 -0.38 -13.72
C VAL A 69 4.41 -0.85 -14.85
N CYS A 70 3.88 -1.64 -15.78
CA CYS A 70 4.61 -2.03 -16.97
C CYS A 70 4.57 -0.90 -18.01
N GLU A 71 5.72 -0.36 -18.37
CA GLU A 71 5.90 0.57 -19.49
C GLU A 71 6.54 -0.18 -20.68
N SER A 72 5.99 -0.03 -21.88
CA SER A 72 6.56 -0.61 -23.11
C SER A 72 7.62 0.32 -23.71
N ASP A 73 8.70 -0.25 -24.24
CA ASP A 73 9.71 0.48 -25.02
C ASP A 73 9.31 0.69 -26.50
N GLY A 74 8.14 0.18 -26.93
CA GLY A 74 7.69 0.22 -28.32
C GLY A 74 8.45 -0.68 -29.28
N ARG A 75 9.38 -1.51 -28.78
CA ARG A 75 10.23 -2.45 -29.54
C ARG A 75 10.00 -3.90 -29.16
N GLY A 76 8.96 -4.20 -28.39
CA GLY A 76 8.68 -5.55 -27.91
C GLY A 76 9.02 -5.80 -26.45
N ASN A 77 9.65 -4.86 -25.73
CA ASN A 77 10.04 -5.08 -24.33
C ASN A 77 9.20 -4.22 -23.37
N GLY A 78 8.57 -4.89 -22.40
CA GLY A 78 7.95 -4.24 -21.26
C GLY A 78 8.95 -4.12 -20.10
N LYS A 79 9.01 -2.97 -19.44
CA LYS A 79 9.81 -2.73 -18.23
C LYS A 79 8.89 -2.34 -17.07
N CYS A 80 9.06 -3.00 -15.94
CA CYS A 80 8.38 -2.60 -14.71
C CYS A 80 9.06 -1.36 -14.13
N VAL A 81 8.28 -0.32 -13.89
CA VAL A 81 8.76 0.94 -13.31
C VAL A 81 7.80 1.41 -12.24
N CYS A 82 8.33 2.13 -11.24
CA CYS A 82 7.47 2.75 -10.24
C CYS A 82 6.71 3.94 -10.82
N PRO A 83 5.45 4.18 -10.42
CA PRO A 83 4.73 5.37 -10.81
C PRO A 83 5.53 6.63 -10.44
N LYS A 84 5.58 7.61 -11.34
CA LYS A 84 6.44 8.80 -11.21
C LYS A 84 5.72 10.01 -10.61
N ALA A 85 4.40 10.03 -10.73
CA ALA A 85 3.60 11.17 -10.32
C ALA A 85 2.27 10.71 -9.73
N CYS A 86 1.83 11.45 -8.71
CA CYS A 86 0.54 11.33 -8.09
C CYS A 86 -0.16 12.68 -8.12
N ILE A 87 -1.50 12.66 -8.13
CA ILE A 87 -2.29 13.86 -7.88
C ILE A 87 -2.10 14.22 -6.40
N LYS A 88 -1.74 15.47 -6.12
CA LYS A 88 -1.55 15.96 -4.75
C LYS A 88 -2.90 16.29 -4.12
N VAL A 89 -3.62 15.24 -3.73
CA VAL A 89 -4.84 15.32 -2.93
C VAL A 89 -4.55 14.76 -1.54
N GLU A 90 -4.98 15.50 -0.51
CA GLU A 90 -4.87 15.06 0.87
C GLU A 90 -6.03 14.12 1.19
N SER A 91 -5.73 12.82 1.19
CA SER A 91 -6.67 11.74 1.48
C SER A 91 -5.90 10.67 2.24
N LEU A 92 -5.51 11.02 3.47
CA LEU A 92 -4.57 10.25 4.28
C LEU A 92 -4.97 8.78 4.39
N VAL A 93 -3.97 7.89 4.37
CA VAL A 93 -4.14 6.46 4.62
C VAL A 93 -3.04 5.95 5.53
N CYS A 94 -3.38 5.02 6.41
CA CYS A 94 -2.40 4.27 7.21
C CYS A 94 -1.99 3.00 6.46
N GLY A 95 -0.70 2.80 6.27
CA GLY A 95 -0.14 1.59 5.68
C GLY A 95 0.02 0.45 6.70
N THR A 96 0.18 -0.78 6.21
CA THR A 96 0.55 -1.96 7.03
C THR A 96 1.94 -1.88 7.65
N ASP A 97 2.73 -0.91 7.22
CA ASP A 97 4.04 -0.55 7.76
C ASP A 97 3.96 0.53 8.86
N GLU A 98 2.74 0.85 9.34
CA GLU A 98 2.47 1.86 10.37
C GLU A 98 2.87 3.29 9.95
N VAL A 99 3.03 3.52 8.65
CA VAL A 99 3.33 4.84 8.08
C VAL A 99 2.06 5.48 7.55
N THR A 100 1.88 6.77 7.87
CA THR A 100 0.83 7.58 7.28
C THR A 100 1.28 8.13 5.93
N TYR A 101 0.50 7.89 4.89
CA TYR A 101 0.75 8.39 3.54
C TYR A 101 -0.27 9.47 3.18
N LEU A 102 0.15 10.47 2.38
CA LEU A 102 -0.70 11.58 1.92
C LEU A 102 -1.96 11.08 1.21
N ASN A 103 -1.79 10.02 0.41
CA ASN A 103 -2.85 9.27 -0.25
C ASN A 103 -2.33 7.90 -0.69
N GLU A 104 -3.23 7.05 -1.19
CA GLU A 104 -2.92 5.69 -1.64
C GLU A 104 -1.93 5.65 -2.82
N CYS A 105 -1.89 6.66 -3.68
CA CYS A 105 -0.93 6.73 -4.79
C CYS A 105 0.50 6.88 -4.25
N GLU A 106 0.72 7.83 -3.33
CA GLU A 106 2.02 8.04 -2.69
C GLU A 106 2.47 6.78 -1.93
N MET A 107 1.55 6.10 -1.23
CA MET A 107 1.81 4.80 -0.59
C MET A 107 2.35 3.77 -1.59
N ARG A 108 1.68 3.60 -2.74
CA ARG A 108 2.09 2.64 -3.78
C ARG A 108 3.42 3.01 -4.43
N VAL A 109 3.72 4.29 -4.60
CA VAL A 109 5.00 4.77 -5.13
C VAL A 109 6.15 4.39 -4.19
N GLU A 110 6.00 4.67 -2.91
CA GLU A 110 7.02 4.34 -1.90
C GLU A 110 7.17 2.83 -1.72
N ALA A 111 6.05 2.10 -1.67
CA ALA A 111 6.03 0.63 -1.66
C ALA A 111 6.80 0.03 -2.85
N CYS A 112 6.58 0.59 -4.06
CA CYS A 112 7.32 0.19 -5.26
C CYS A 112 8.82 0.46 -5.15
N ARG A 113 9.21 1.66 -4.71
CA ARG A 113 10.62 2.07 -4.59
C ARG A 113 11.38 1.21 -3.59
N LYS A 114 10.70 0.80 -2.51
CA LYS A 114 11.26 -0.06 -1.47
C LYS A 114 11.14 -1.56 -1.78
N ALA A 115 10.46 -1.92 -2.88
CA ALA A 115 10.14 -3.31 -3.23
C ALA A 115 9.44 -4.06 -2.08
N GLN A 116 8.40 -3.44 -1.51
CA GLN A 116 7.61 -3.98 -0.41
C GLN A 116 6.11 -3.86 -0.69
N TYR A 117 5.32 -4.83 -0.24
CA TYR A 117 3.86 -4.75 -0.32
C TYR A 117 3.33 -4.05 0.92
N VAL A 118 2.89 -2.79 0.74
CA VAL A 118 2.21 -2.01 1.78
C VAL A 118 0.73 -1.90 1.41
N MET A 119 -0.14 -2.40 2.27
CA MET A 119 -1.60 -2.31 2.10
C MET A 119 -2.17 -1.20 2.98
N VAL A 120 -3.33 -0.67 2.61
CA VAL A 120 -4.06 0.28 3.46
C VAL A 120 -4.70 -0.49 4.63
N VAL A 121 -4.34 -0.12 5.86
CA VAL A 121 -4.96 -0.61 7.11
C VAL A 121 -6.23 0.18 7.42
N SER A 122 -6.15 1.52 7.32
CA SER A 122 -7.27 2.41 7.63
C SER A 122 -7.23 3.68 6.77
N LYS A 123 -8.41 4.29 6.61
CA LYS A 123 -8.51 5.66 6.07
C LYS A 123 -8.20 6.64 7.19
N GLY A 124 -7.45 7.69 6.88
CA GLY A 124 -6.89 8.63 7.86
C GLY A 124 -5.44 8.31 8.21
N PRO A 125 -4.85 9.11 9.12
CA PRO A 125 -3.51 8.82 9.64
C PRO A 125 -3.51 7.53 10.46
N CYS A 126 -2.32 6.95 10.64
CA CYS A 126 -2.14 5.83 11.56
C CYS A 126 -2.48 6.24 12.99
N ASP A 127 -3.23 5.37 13.67
CA ASP A 127 -3.50 5.53 15.09
C ASP A 127 -2.29 5.04 15.90
N LEU A 128 -1.38 5.97 16.19
CA LEU A 128 -0.20 5.70 17.00
C LEU A 128 -0.55 5.31 18.44
N CYS A 129 -1.80 5.51 18.88
CA CYS A 129 -2.27 5.18 20.21
C CYS A 129 -2.97 3.80 20.29
N GLN A 130 -3.17 3.11 19.16
CA GLN A 130 -3.88 1.83 19.10
C GLN A 130 -3.24 0.74 19.99
N HIS A 131 -1.94 0.81 20.22
CA HIS A 131 -1.18 -0.16 21.05
C HIS A 131 -0.48 0.48 22.26
N VAL A 132 -0.84 1.72 22.59
CA VAL A 132 -0.24 2.45 23.71
C VAL A 132 -1.18 2.41 24.91
N HIS A 133 -0.78 1.67 25.94
CA HIS A 133 -1.47 1.65 27.23
C HIS A 133 -0.78 2.59 28.21
N CYS A 134 -1.33 3.80 28.33
CA CYS A 134 -0.85 4.79 29.30
C CYS A 134 -1.28 4.44 30.73
N LYS A 135 -0.36 4.67 31.67
CA LYS A 135 -0.58 4.43 33.10
C LYS A 135 -0.82 5.75 33.83
N TYR A 136 -1.29 5.64 35.07
CA TYR A 136 -1.31 6.74 36.04
C TYR A 136 -2.06 7.99 35.58
N GLY A 137 -3.26 7.86 35.00
CA GLY A 137 -4.04 9.03 34.55
C GLY A 137 -3.49 9.77 33.32
N ALA A 138 -2.39 9.29 32.72
CA ALA A 138 -1.89 9.78 31.45
C ALA A 138 -2.81 9.40 30.28
N ARG A 139 -2.83 10.22 29.23
CA ARG A 139 -3.50 9.93 27.96
C ARG A 139 -2.50 9.82 26.83
N CYS A 140 -2.84 9.09 25.78
CA CYS A 140 -1.98 8.99 24.61
C CYS A 140 -2.22 10.16 23.64
N GLU A 141 -1.15 10.78 23.18
CA GLU A 141 -1.10 11.73 22.06
C GLU A 141 0.07 11.37 21.15
N GLU A 142 -0.20 11.20 19.84
CA GLU A 142 0.83 10.87 18.84
C GLU A 142 1.75 9.69 19.25
N GLY A 143 1.19 8.67 19.90
CA GLY A 143 1.92 7.49 20.37
C GLY A 143 2.72 7.70 21.67
N LYS A 144 2.59 8.85 22.33
CA LYS A 144 3.26 9.15 23.61
C LYS A 144 2.25 9.34 24.72
N CYS A 145 2.56 8.80 25.89
CA CYS A 145 1.78 9.08 27.09
C CYS A 145 2.16 10.45 27.63
N VAL A 146 1.16 11.32 27.73
CA VAL A 146 1.30 12.68 28.23
C VAL A 146 0.35 12.91 29.40
N CYS A 147 0.83 13.64 30.40
CA CYS A 147 0.00 14.07 31.51
C CYS A 147 -0.94 15.19 31.05
N PRO A 148 -2.19 15.26 31.55
CA PRO A 148 -3.09 16.38 31.28
C PRO A 148 -2.45 17.71 31.72
N THR A 149 -2.15 18.62 30.80
CA THR A 149 -1.55 19.92 31.12
C THR A 149 -2.59 21.03 31.30
N GLU A 150 -3.78 20.85 30.72
CA GLU A 150 -4.88 21.80 30.78
C GLU A 150 -6.12 21.12 31.34
N CYS A 151 -6.51 21.49 32.55
CA CYS A 151 -7.72 20.99 33.18
C CYS A 151 -8.85 22.03 33.14
N PRO A 152 -10.11 21.61 32.92
CA PRO A 152 -11.25 22.51 32.98
C PRO A 152 -11.30 23.24 34.33
N LYS A 153 -11.61 24.54 34.29
CA LYS A 153 -11.81 25.32 35.52
C LYS A 153 -13.14 25.00 36.22
N VAL A 154 -13.94 24.07 35.70
CA VAL A 154 -15.14 23.58 36.38
C VAL A 154 -14.73 22.85 37.66
N SER A 155 -15.44 23.12 38.76
CA SER A 155 -15.16 22.53 40.06
C SER A 155 -16.21 21.46 40.34
N GLU A 156 -15.88 20.23 39.99
CA GLU A 156 -16.65 19.01 40.26
C GLU A 156 -15.75 18.10 41.10
N THR A 157 -15.72 18.36 42.40
CA THR A 157 -14.77 17.76 43.34
C THR A 157 -14.89 16.23 43.39
N VAL A 158 -13.75 15.56 43.56
CA VAL A 158 -13.67 14.10 43.70
C VAL A 158 -12.75 13.72 44.84
N CYS A 159 -13.12 12.68 45.59
CA CYS A 159 -12.27 12.05 46.58
C CYS A 159 -11.55 10.87 45.94
N ALA A 160 -10.23 10.78 46.11
CA ALA A 160 -9.42 9.67 45.62
C ALA A 160 -9.00 8.71 46.76
N ASN A 161 -8.47 7.56 46.38
CA ASN A 161 -8.02 6.49 47.28
C ASN A 161 -6.81 6.83 48.16
N ASP A 162 -6.13 7.94 47.90
CA ASP A 162 -5.08 8.51 48.75
C ASP A 162 -5.64 9.36 49.90
N GLY A 163 -6.97 9.52 49.97
CA GLY A 163 -7.65 10.37 50.95
C GLY A 163 -7.56 11.86 50.64
N VAL A 164 -7.14 12.24 49.43
CA VAL A 164 -7.03 13.63 49.00
C VAL A 164 -8.25 14.00 48.15
N THR A 165 -8.79 15.19 48.43
CA THR A 165 -9.85 15.80 47.60
C THR A 165 -9.22 16.58 46.46
N TYR A 166 -9.60 16.24 45.23
CA TYR A 166 -9.17 16.93 44.02
C TYR A 166 -10.30 17.79 43.46
N ARG A 167 -9.94 18.97 42.92
CA ARG A 167 -10.90 19.94 42.36
C ARG A 167 -11.80 19.35 41.26
N ASN A 168 -11.25 18.43 40.46
CA ASN A 168 -11.96 17.64 39.47
C ASN A 168 -11.15 16.40 39.07
N GLU A 169 -11.77 15.50 38.30
CA GLU A 169 -11.14 14.26 37.83
C GLU A 169 -9.88 14.52 36.98
N CYS A 170 -9.82 15.62 36.23
CA CYS A 170 -8.64 15.97 35.44
C CYS A 170 -7.44 16.28 36.33
N GLU A 171 -7.62 17.11 37.37
CA GLU A 171 -6.56 17.44 38.33
C GLU A 171 -6.08 16.20 39.09
N MET A 172 -7.00 15.29 39.44
CA MET A 172 -6.66 13.99 40.04
C MET A 172 -5.78 13.16 39.10
N ARG A 173 -6.18 13.01 37.82
CA ARG A 173 -5.40 12.27 36.82
C ARG A 173 -4.05 12.93 36.52
N HIS A 174 -3.99 14.27 36.53
CA HIS A 174 -2.75 15.02 36.36
C HIS A 174 -1.78 14.76 37.51
N ALA A 175 -2.25 14.83 38.76
CA ALA A 175 -1.44 14.50 39.93
C ALA A 175 -0.96 13.05 39.91
N ALA A 176 -1.85 12.10 39.59
CA ALA A 176 -1.51 10.68 39.41
C ALA A 176 -0.35 10.50 38.42
N CYS A 177 -0.43 11.21 37.29
CA CYS A 177 0.53 11.10 36.19
C CYS A 177 1.89 11.70 36.54
N LEU A 178 1.91 12.85 37.22
CA LEU A 178 3.16 13.50 37.63
C LEU A 178 3.92 12.72 38.72
N HIS A 179 3.21 11.91 39.50
CA HIS A 179 3.78 11.17 40.63
C HIS A 179 3.91 9.67 40.38
N ASP A 180 3.58 9.17 39.19
CA ASP A 180 3.53 7.74 38.86
C ASP A 180 2.69 6.92 39.86
N GLN A 181 1.58 7.49 40.32
CA GLN A 181 0.71 6.91 41.34
C GLN A 181 -0.58 6.34 40.75
N GLU A 182 -0.98 5.17 41.26
CA GLU A 182 -2.26 4.55 40.92
C GLU A 182 -3.37 5.14 41.79
N LEU A 183 -3.86 6.30 41.34
CA LEU A 183 -5.00 6.98 41.95
C LEU A 183 -6.31 6.57 41.29
N ASN A 184 -7.26 6.16 42.11
CA ASN A 184 -8.63 5.85 41.69
C ASN A 184 -9.59 6.78 42.41
N MET A 185 -10.55 7.32 41.66
CA MET A 185 -11.67 8.06 42.25
C MET A 185 -12.53 7.10 43.06
N LEU A 186 -12.76 7.43 44.34
CA LEU A 186 -13.65 6.69 45.22
C LEU A 186 -15.09 7.16 45.02
N PHE A 187 -15.33 8.47 45.10
CA PHE A 187 -16.64 9.08 44.90
C PHE A 187 -16.54 10.57 44.54
N TYR A 188 -17.62 11.14 44.02
CA TYR A 188 -17.78 12.58 43.81
C TYR A 188 -18.07 13.28 45.14
N GLY A 189 -17.38 14.40 45.41
CA GLY A 189 -17.44 15.11 46.69
C GLY A 189 -16.08 15.20 47.39
N GLU A 190 -16.08 15.74 48.60
CA GLU A 190 -14.87 15.86 49.44
C GLU A 190 -14.68 14.60 50.30
N CYS A 191 -13.42 14.22 50.57
CA CYS A 191 -13.14 13.02 51.37
C CYS A 191 -13.67 13.10 52.81
N ASP A 192 -13.90 14.31 53.33
CA ASP A 192 -14.42 14.55 54.68
C ASP A 192 -15.91 14.20 54.82
N GLU A 193 -16.66 14.07 53.72
CA GLU A 193 -18.07 13.66 53.73
C GLU A 193 -18.25 12.13 53.94
N ALA A 194 -17.16 11.34 53.93
CA ALA A 194 -17.18 9.90 54.19
C ALA A 194 -17.47 9.54 55.67
N GLY A 195 -17.62 10.53 56.55
CA GLY A 195 -17.94 10.35 57.97
C GLY A 195 -19.44 10.29 58.32
N GLU A 196 -20.35 10.51 57.37
CA GLU A 196 -21.81 10.55 57.63
C GLU A 196 -22.62 9.65 56.69
N SER A 197 -22.37 8.35 56.72
CA SER A 197 -23.39 7.37 56.32
C SER A 197 -23.37 6.17 57.27
N GLN A 198 -24.39 6.16 58.15
CA GLN A 198 -24.77 5.04 59.03
C GLN A 198 -25.32 3.86 58.23
#